data_AF-A0A415PR34-F1
#
_entry.id   AF-A0A415PR34-F1
#
_cell.length_a   1.000
_cell.length_b   1.000
_cell.length_c   1.000
_cell.angle_alpha   90.00
_cell.angle_beta   90.00
_cell.angle_gamma   90.00
#
_symmetry.space_group_name_H-M   'P 1'
#
loop_
_entity.id
_entity.type
_entity.pdbx_description
1 polymer ?
#
loop_
_entity_poly.entity_id
_entity_poly.type
_entity_poly.pdbx_seq_one_letter_code
_entity_poly.pdbx_strand_id
1 'polypeptide(L)'
;MMNFFKKNIEAKKKLRTAEIVLSVVLGIASLLSIGYGLLEINAKVETAKYLQSVEMIRDVDLEDYSEDNTICEVTYKLGEQQLVVPYSYEEYIKLDAQSITAYEFETENGTKLYFDHKDIQAKEIQYSYRQTRANELTQLFNFGIASLILVLSILIMMLFAKLFTTYEKTWFLSIMVLATIISVVFPEESANGVNGIVIMLLYLLDTFLNILCELLISKQSRYNFLVSVLVEIVEIISCIVLMYRFATMATTLFFWLPIDIISYINWSKHKDDAESELTVVRRLKGYQEVLVILGIIIWTVVVGYFISGLDIATDFYNNEILETAIIYIDACASAVGIANGLFIFFRLREQWIAWYICAFLEAIINIISGQYVLLVLKLGYFTNTTYGYIKWSKYIQAHSKEKQPQIS
;
A
#
# COMPACT_ATOMS: atom_id res chain seq x y z
N MET A 1 15.17 25.54 -11.47
CA MET A 1 15.12 24.07 -11.32
C MET A 1 16.47 23.39 -11.59
N MET A 2 17.08 23.56 -12.77
CA MET A 2 18.35 22.88 -13.13
C MET A 2 19.56 23.22 -12.23
N ASN A 3 19.67 24.46 -11.73
CA ASN A 3 20.73 24.86 -10.78
C ASN A 3 20.55 24.26 -9.38
N PHE A 4 19.31 23.97 -8.97
CA PHE A 4 19.01 23.36 -7.67
C PHE A 4 19.46 21.89 -7.65
N PHE A 5 19.12 21.13 -8.69
CA PHE A 5 19.58 19.75 -8.84
C PHE A 5 21.10 19.65 -8.99
N LYS A 6 21.74 20.53 -9.79
CA LYS A 6 23.20 20.57 -9.88
C LYS A 6 23.87 20.81 -8.53
N LYS A 7 23.23 21.55 -7.63
CA LYS A 7 23.74 21.81 -6.28
C LYS A 7 23.57 20.61 -5.34
N ASN A 8 22.50 19.82 -5.49
CA ASN A 8 22.12 18.76 -4.55
C ASN A 8 22.40 17.33 -5.02
N ILE A 9 22.80 17.14 -6.28
CA ILE A 9 23.16 15.84 -6.85
C ILE A 9 24.36 15.20 -6.15
N GLU A 10 24.44 13.87 -6.21
CA GLU A 10 25.55 13.10 -5.66
C GLU A 10 26.90 13.62 -6.15
N ALA A 11 27.75 13.99 -5.18
CA ALA A 11 29.04 14.62 -5.41
C ALA A 11 30.10 13.58 -5.77
N LYS A 12 29.98 12.35 -5.26
CA LYS A 12 30.91 11.26 -5.56
C LYS A 12 30.64 10.71 -6.96
N LYS A 13 31.48 11.10 -7.93
CA LYS A 13 31.36 10.69 -9.34
C LYS A 13 31.19 9.18 -9.54
N LYS A 14 31.96 8.35 -8.80
CA LYS A 14 31.86 6.87 -8.90
C LYS A 14 30.49 6.35 -8.46
N LEU A 15 29.98 6.84 -7.34
CA LEU A 15 28.67 6.43 -6.81
C LEU A 15 27.56 6.87 -7.75
N ARG A 16 27.59 8.11 -8.21
CA ARG A 16 26.63 8.64 -9.19
C ARG A 16 26.62 7.82 -10.49
N THR A 17 27.78 7.44 -11.01
CA THR A 17 27.84 6.58 -12.20
C THR A 17 27.20 5.22 -11.92
N ALA A 18 27.47 4.62 -10.76
CA ALA A 18 26.86 3.34 -10.38
C ALA A 18 25.32 3.44 -10.25
N GLU A 19 24.82 4.49 -9.61
CA GLU A 19 23.37 4.76 -9.48
C GLU A 19 22.70 4.95 -10.85
N ILE A 20 23.35 5.67 -11.78
CA ILE A 20 22.85 5.85 -13.16
C ILE A 20 22.82 4.51 -13.90
N VAL A 21 23.91 3.76 -13.86
CA VAL A 21 23.99 2.45 -14.54
C VAL A 21 22.93 1.51 -14.00
N LEU A 22 22.78 1.42 -12.68
CA LEU A 22 21.76 0.61 -12.04
C LEU A 22 20.35 1.05 -12.45
N SER A 23 20.08 2.36 -12.47
CA SER A 23 18.79 2.92 -12.89
C SER A 23 18.48 2.58 -14.35
N VAL A 24 19.47 2.63 -15.24
CA VAL A 24 19.30 2.26 -16.66
C VAL A 24 19.01 0.77 -16.80
N VAL A 25 19.76 -0.10 -16.09
CA VAL A 25 19.55 -1.55 -16.13
C VAL A 25 18.15 -1.91 -15.62
N LEU A 26 17.75 -1.37 -14.47
CA LEU A 26 16.41 -1.59 -13.91
C LEU A 26 15.31 -1.01 -14.81
N GLY A 27 15.54 0.15 -15.41
CA GLY A 27 14.61 0.76 -16.36
C GLY A 27 14.39 -0.09 -17.61
N ILE A 28 15.48 -0.65 -18.18
CA ILE A 28 15.38 -1.59 -19.30
C ILE A 28 14.66 -2.87 -18.88
N ALA A 29 15.02 -3.45 -17.72
CA ALA A 29 14.37 -4.66 -17.21
C ALA A 29 12.87 -4.44 -16.99
N SER A 30 12.49 -3.28 -16.45
CA SER A 30 11.10 -2.87 -16.28
C SER A 30 10.35 -2.78 -17.61
N LEU A 31 10.91 -2.06 -18.58
CA LEU A 31 10.32 -1.88 -19.91
C LEU A 31 10.15 -3.21 -20.65
N LEU A 32 11.14 -4.09 -20.57
CA LEU A 32 11.06 -5.42 -21.19
C LEU A 32 10.01 -6.30 -20.52
N SER A 33 9.93 -6.29 -19.19
CA SER A 33 8.99 -7.11 -18.44
C SER A 33 7.54 -6.68 -18.69
N ILE A 34 7.25 -5.38 -18.56
CA ILE A 34 5.91 -4.83 -18.82
C ILE A 34 5.58 -4.93 -20.31
N GLY A 35 6.53 -4.62 -21.20
CA GLY A 35 6.33 -4.67 -22.64
C GLY A 35 6.02 -6.08 -23.15
N TYR A 36 6.80 -7.07 -22.72
CA TYR A 36 6.53 -8.48 -23.03
C TYR A 36 5.19 -8.94 -22.47
N GLY A 37 4.90 -8.63 -21.20
CA GLY A 37 3.63 -8.98 -20.58
C GLY A 37 2.42 -8.39 -21.32
N LEU A 38 2.49 -7.13 -21.74
CA LEU A 38 1.41 -6.48 -22.49
C LEU A 38 1.22 -7.06 -23.89
N LEU A 39 2.29 -7.50 -24.56
CA LEU A 39 2.20 -8.16 -25.86
C LEU A 39 1.51 -9.52 -25.72
N GLU A 40 1.86 -10.30 -24.71
CA GLU A 40 1.30 -11.63 -24.46
C GLU A 40 -0.18 -11.58 -24.06
N ILE A 41 -0.55 -10.67 -23.13
CA ILE A 41 -1.93 -10.47 -22.67
C ILE A 41 -2.85 -10.03 -23.82
N ASN A 42 -2.34 -9.20 -24.73
CA ASN A 42 -3.12 -8.67 -25.85
C ASN A 42 -2.95 -9.46 -27.15
N ALA A 43 -2.33 -10.65 -27.09
CA ALA A 43 -2.29 -11.54 -28.25
C ALA A 43 -3.71 -11.91 -28.67
N LYS A 44 -3.98 -11.86 -29.97
CA LYS A 44 -5.30 -12.20 -30.51
C LYS A 44 -5.43 -13.72 -30.56
N VAL A 45 -6.45 -14.23 -29.91
CA VAL A 45 -6.81 -15.65 -29.88
C VAL A 45 -8.29 -15.76 -30.19
N GLU A 46 -8.61 -16.27 -31.39
CA GLU A 46 -9.99 -16.37 -31.89
C GLU A 46 -10.53 -17.80 -31.82
N THR A 47 -9.64 -18.78 -31.65
CA THR A 47 -9.95 -20.21 -31.69
C THR A 47 -9.36 -20.92 -30.47
N ALA A 48 -10.10 -21.89 -29.96
CA ALA A 48 -9.61 -22.81 -28.93
C ALA A 48 -10.15 -24.21 -29.21
N LYS A 49 -9.30 -25.22 -29.05
CA LYS A 49 -9.63 -26.62 -29.32
C LYS A 49 -10.10 -27.28 -28.05
N TYR A 50 -11.29 -27.87 -28.07
CA TYR A 50 -11.78 -28.69 -26.97
C TYR A 50 -10.85 -29.88 -26.73
N LEU A 51 -10.47 -30.09 -25.47
CA LEU A 51 -9.65 -31.22 -25.03
C LEU A 51 -10.49 -32.25 -24.30
N GLN A 52 -11.08 -31.87 -23.16
CA GLN A 52 -11.76 -32.79 -22.25
C GLN A 52 -12.74 -32.05 -21.34
N SER A 53 -13.57 -32.81 -20.63
CA SER A 53 -14.38 -32.29 -19.52
C SER A 53 -13.69 -32.65 -18.21
N VAL A 54 -13.57 -31.70 -17.31
CA VAL A 54 -12.96 -31.87 -15.98
C VAL A 54 -13.97 -31.46 -14.92
N GLU A 55 -13.85 -32.05 -13.74
CA GLU A 55 -14.62 -31.64 -12.57
C GLU A 55 -13.79 -30.65 -11.76
N MET A 56 -14.30 -29.44 -11.57
CA MET A 56 -13.67 -28.40 -10.74
C MET A 56 -14.46 -28.25 -9.44
N ILE A 57 -13.76 -28.03 -8.33
CA ILE A 57 -14.33 -27.97 -6.98
C ILE A 57 -14.57 -26.51 -6.61
N ARG A 58 -15.73 -26.21 -6.06
CA ARG A 58 -16.10 -24.87 -5.61
C ARG A 58 -15.17 -24.41 -4.50
N ASP A 59 -14.63 -23.20 -4.64
CA ASP A 59 -13.83 -22.55 -3.61
C ASP A 59 -14.66 -21.48 -2.91
N VAL A 60 -15.32 -21.90 -1.84
CA VAL A 60 -16.23 -21.06 -1.05
C VAL A 60 -15.47 -19.94 -0.34
N ASP A 61 -14.16 -20.10 -0.11
CA ASP A 61 -13.35 -19.08 0.58
C ASP A 61 -13.09 -17.84 -0.30
N LEU A 62 -13.29 -17.94 -1.62
CA LEU A 62 -13.14 -16.86 -2.60
C LEU A 62 -14.48 -16.22 -3.02
N GLU A 63 -15.60 -16.62 -2.42
CA GLU A 63 -16.92 -16.11 -2.76
C GLU A 63 -17.34 -15.00 -1.78
N ASP A 64 -17.44 -13.76 -2.26
CA ASP A 64 -18.00 -12.63 -1.49
C ASP A 64 -19.31 -12.15 -2.14
N TYR A 65 -20.40 -12.32 -1.42
CA TYR A 65 -21.73 -11.93 -1.88
C TYR A 65 -22.56 -11.40 -0.71
N SER A 66 -23.25 -10.29 -0.94
CA SER A 66 -24.26 -9.73 -0.03
C SER A 66 -25.67 -9.98 -0.57
N GLU A 67 -26.69 -9.82 0.29
CA GLU A 67 -28.10 -9.92 -0.13
C GLU A 67 -28.51 -8.87 -1.19
N ASP A 68 -27.72 -7.80 -1.31
CA ASP A 68 -27.95 -6.73 -2.27
C ASP A 68 -27.30 -6.98 -3.64
N ASN A 69 -26.52 -8.06 -3.79
CA ASN A 69 -25.87 -8.41 -5.06
C ASN A 69 -26.91 -8.87 -6.09
N THR A 70 -26.86 -8.36 -7.32
CA THR A 70 -27.67 -8.89 -8.43
C THR A 70 -27.03 -10.10 -9.11
N ILE A 71 -25.70 -10.20 -9.03
CA ILE A 71 -24.88 -11.28 -9.58
C ILE A 71 -23.83 -11.67 -8.53
N CYS A 72 -23.68 -12.96 -8.29
CA CYS A 72 -22.69 -13.58 -7.41
C CYS A 72 -21.71 -14.39 -8.26
N GLU A 73 -20.44 -14.03 -8.22
CA GLU A 73 -19.38 -14.76 -8.94
C GLU A 73 -18.91 -15.94 -8.08
N VAL A 74 -19.06 -17.16 -8.59
CA VAL A 74 -18.66 -18.39 -7.92
C VAL A 74 -17.39 -18.92 -8.55
N THR A 75 -16.36 -19.13 -7.73
CA THR A 75 -15.06 -19.62 -8.21
C THR A 75 -14.94 -21.13 -8.02
N TYR A 76 -14.58 -21.85 -9.09
CA TYR A 76 -14.28 -23.27 -9.07
C TYR A 76 -12.80 -23.51 -9.41
N LYS A 77 -12.13 -24.39 -8.67
CA LYS A 77 -10.70 -24.67 -8.80
C LYS A 77 -10.38 -26.10 -9.25
N LEU A 78 -9.27 -26.21 -9.97
CA LEU A 78 -8.57 -27.46 -10.26
C LEU A 78 -7.06 -27.23 -10.11
N GLY A 79 -6.54 -27.45 -8.91
CA GLY A 79 -5.17 -27.02 -8.56
C GLY A 79 -5.06 -25.50 -8.58
N GLU A 80 -4.14 -24.96 -9.37
CA GLU A 80 -3.93 -23.50 -9.55
C GLU A 80 -4.90 -22.87 -10.57
N GLN A 81 -5.66 -23.69 -11.32
CA GLN A 81 -6.58 -23.21 -12.35
C GLN A 81 -7.93 -22.83 -11.76
N GLN A 82 -8.51 -21.73 -12.23
CA GLN A 82 -9.76 -21.18 -11.73
C GLN A 82 -10.76 -20.97 -12.87
N LEU A 83 -12.03 -21.25 -12.60
CA LEU A 83 -13.18 -20.93 -13.43
C LEU A 83 -14.15 -20.09 -12.59
N VAL A 84 -14.42 -18.87 -13.02
CA VAL A 84 -15.40 -17.99 -12.35
C VAL A 84 -16.70 -18.02 -13.14
N VAL A 85 -17.79 -18.39 -12.48
CA VAL A 85 -19.12 -18.51 -13.09
C VAL A 85 -20.06 -17.53 -12.40
N PRO A 86 -20.70 -16.59 -13.15
CA PRO A 86 -21.67 -15.68 -12.57
C PRO A 86 -23.02 -16.38 -12.39
N TYR A 87 -23.58 -16.28 -11.18
CA TYR A 87 -24.94 -16.71 -10.85
C TYR A 87 -25.78 -15.49 -10.47
N SER A 88 -27.08 -15.51 -10.71
CA SER A 88 -27.95 -14.54 -10.03
C SER A 88 -28.01 -14.86 -8.52
N TYR A 89 -28.29 -13.86 -7.68
CA TYR A 89 -28.36 -14.08 -6.23
C TYR A 89 -29.40 -15.15 -5.84
N GLU A 90 -30.55 -15.20 -6.54
CA GLU A 90 -31.55 -16.24 -6.33
C GLU A 90 -31.07 -17.66 -6.68
N GLU A 91 -30.22 -17.78 -7.70
CA GLU A 91 -29.60 -19.05 -8.11
C GLU A 91 -28.49 -19.44 -7.15
N TYR A 92 -27.69 -18.46 -6.73
CA TYR A 92 -26.61 -18.62 -5.76
C TYR A 92 -27.12 -19.23 -4.44
N ILE A 93 -28.19 -18.67 -3.84
CA ILE A 93 -28.76 -19.19 -2.58
C ILE A 93 -29.20 -20.66 -2.72
N LYS A 94 -29.62 -21.07 -3.92
CA LYS A 94 -30.09 -22.43 -4.22
C LYS A 94 -28.96 -23.36 -4.66
N LEU A 95 -27.74 -22.86 -4.80
CA LEU A 95 -26.59 -23.58 -5.33
C LEU A 95 -25.99 -24.49 -4.25
N ASP A 96 -26.45 -25.74 -4.20
CA ASP A 96 -25.95 -26.80 -3.30
C ASP A 96 -24.76 -27.57 -3.89
N ALA A 97 -24.47 -27.38 -5.19
CA ALA A 97 -23.40 -28.08 -5.89
C ALA A 97 -22.02 -27.59 -5.42
N GLN A 98 -21.18 -28.52 -4.98
CA GLN A 98 -19.79 -28.28 -4.56
C GLN A 98 -18.79 -28.48 -5.71
N SER A 99 -19.26 -28.87 -6.88
CA SER A 99 -18.44 -29.05 -8.08
C SER A 99 -19.21 -28.66 -9.32
N ILE A 100 -18.46 -28.31 -10.38
CA ILE A 100 -18.98 -28.04 -11.71
C ILE A 100 -18.22 -28.87 -12.74
N THR A 101 -18.93 -29.31 -13.78
CA THR A 101 -18.28 -29.84 -14.98
C THR A 101 -17.79 -28.69 -15.84
N ALA A 102 -16.48 -28.48 -15.87
CA ALA A 102 -15.84 -27.50 -16.74
C ALA A 102 -15.34 -28.16 -18.02
N TYR A 103 -15.40 -27.44 -19.13
CA TYR A 103 -14.87 -27.85 -20.42
C TYR A 103 -13.52 -27.20 -20.64
N GLU A 104 -12.47 -28.03 -20.79
CA GLU A 104 -11.10 -27.59 -21.01
C GLU A 104 -10.86 -27.40 -22.51
N PHE A 105 -10.36 -26.22 -22.86
CA PHE A 105 -9.96 -25.84 -24.22
C PHE A 105 -8.51 -25.40 -24.25
N GLU A 106 -7.83 -25.64 -25.35
CA GLU A 106 -6.45 -25.22 -25.59
C GLU A 106 -6.38 -24.23 -26.75
N THR A 107 -5.78 -23.07 -26.52
CA THR A 107 -5.56 -22.06 -27.56
C THR A 107 -4.42 -22.45 -28.50
N GLU A 108 -4.30 -21.78 -29.65
CA GLU A 108 -3.19 -22.01 -30.58
C GLU A 108 -1.80 -21.81 -29.96
N ASN A 109 -1.73 -21.03 -28.87
CA ASN A 109 -0.50 -20.74 -28.13
C ASN A 109 -0.24 -21.74 -26.99
N GLY A 110 -1.08 -22.77 -26.83
CA GLY A 110 -0.97 -23.78 -25.77
C GLY A 110 -1.51 -23.34 -24.41
N THR A 111 -2.23 -22.22 -24.33
CA THR A 111 -2.87 -21.77 -23.08
C THR A 111 -4.16 -22.55 -22.86
N LYS A 112 -4.34 -23.07 -21.65
CA LYS A 112 -5.54 -23.79 -21.26
C LYS A 112 -6.58 -22.83 -20.71
N LEU A 113 -7.81 -22.94 -21.21
CA LEU A 113 -8.96 -22.15 -20.81
C LEU A 113 -10.08 -23.08 -20.35
N TYR A 114 -10.85 -22.65 -19.37
CA TYR A 114 -11.94 -23.41 -18.80
C TYR A 114 -13.24 -22.62 -18.96
N PHE A 115 -14.32 -23.31 -19.32
CA PHE A 115 -15.66 -22.74 -19.48
C PHE A 115 -16.72 -23.69 -18.91
N ASP A 116 -17.85 -23.16 -18.46
CA ASP A 116 -19.01 -23.92 -17.98
C ASP A 116 -19.92 -24.43 -19.13
N HIS A 117 -19.64 -24.03 -20.37
CA HIS A 117 -20.38 -24.44 -21.57
C HIS A 117 -19.45 -24.76 -22.76
N LYS A 118 -19.96 -25.53 -23.73
CA LYS A 118 -19.18 -25.95 -24.93
C LYS A 118 -19.23 -24.97 -26.09
N ASP A 119 -20.32 -24.22 -26.22
CA ASP A 119 -20.55 -23.32 -27.35
C ASP A 119 -19.95 -21.95 -27.06
N ILE A 120 -18.61 -21.86 -27.09
CA ILE A 120 -17.89 -20.64 -26.71
C ILE A 120 -17.77 -19.67 -27.88
N GLN A 121 -17.97 -18.37 -27.63
CA GLN A 121 -17.74 -17.33 -28.62
C GLN A 121 -16.29 -16.84 -28.62
N ALA A 122 -15.80 -16.37 -29.77
CA ALA A 122 -14.45 -15.81 -29.90
C ALA A 122 -14.16 -14.67 -28.91
N LYS A 123 -15.18 -13.87 -28.55
CA LYS A 123 -15.04 -12.79 -27.57
C LYS A 123 -14.78 -13.32 -26.15
N GLU A 124 -15.43 -14.42 -25.78
CA GLU A 124 -15.26 -15.07 -24.47
C GLU A 124 -13.91 -15.76 -24.38
N ILE A 125 -13.46 -16.41 -25.47
CA ILE A 125 -12.11 -16.96 -25.60
C ILE A 125 -11.06 -15.87 -25.37
N GLN A 126 -11.19 -14.73 -26.05
CA GLN A 126 -10.25 -13.62 -25.91
C GLN A 126 -10.24 -13.04 -24.48
N TYR A 127 -11.40 -12.92 -23.84
CA TYR A 127 -11.51 -12.41 -22.47
C TYR A 127 -10.87 -13.36 -21.46
N SER A 128 -11.23 -14.65 -21.50
CA SER A 128 -10.68 -15.70 -20.63
C SER A 128 -9.17 -15.86 -20.83
N TYR A 129 -8.70 -15.82 -22.08
CA TYR A 129 -7.27 -15.81 -22.40
C TYR A 129 -6.55 -14.63 -21.75
N ARG A 130 -7.11 -13.42 -21.87
CA ARG A 130 -6.51 -12.20 -21.30
C ARG A 130 -6.35 -12.31 -19.78
N GLN A 131 -7.38 -12.81 -19.09
CA GLN A 131 -7.38 -12.95 -17.63
C GLN A 131 -6.40 -14.03 -17.18
N THR A 132 -6.44 -15.20 -17.81
CA THR A 132 -5.55 -16.33 -17.50
C THR A 132 -4.08 -15.94 -17.68
N ARG A 133 -3.75 -15.30 -18.81
CA ARG A 133 -2.38 -14.81 -19.07
C ARG A 133 -1.96 -13.69 -18.14
N ALA A 134 -2.87 -12.82 -17.73
CA ALA A 134 -2.56 -11.80 -16.73
C ALA A 134 -2.15 -12.45 -15.39
N ASN A 135 -2.89 -13.45 -14.94
CA ASN A 135 -2.59 -14.19 -13.71
C ASN A 135 -1.23 -14.91 -13.83
N GLU A 136 -0.99 -15.66 -14.91
CA GLU A 136 0.29 -16.36 -15.14
C GLU A 136 1.49 -15.41 -15.20
N LEU A 137 1.32 -14.20 -15.74
CA LEU A 137 2.38 -13.21 -15.89
C LEU A 137 2.47 -12.23 -14.72
N THR A 138 1.71 -12.42 -13.64
CA THR A 138 1.63 -11.45 -12.53
C THR A 138 3.00 -11.18 -11.92
N GLN A 139 3.82 -12.21 -11.68
CA GLN A 139 5.17 -12.04 -11.15
C GLN A 139 6.06 -11.18 -12.07
N LEU A 140 5.92 -11.33 -13.39
CA LEU A 140 6.67 -10.55 -14.37
C LEU A 140 6.24 -9.08 -14.35
N PHE A 141 4.92 -8.82 -14.28
CA PHE A 141 4.40 -7.47 -14.13
C PHE A 141 4.85 -6.83 -12.82
N ASN A 142 4.77 -7.55 -11.71
CA ASN A 142 5.19 -7.08 -10.40
C ASN A 142 6.69 -6.74 -10.40
N PHE A 143 7.53 -7.59 -10.99
CA PHE A 143 8.95 -7.30 -11.14
C PHE A 143 9.18 -6.03 -11.98
N GLY A 144 8.43 -5.87 -13.07
CA GLY A 144 8.50 -4.71 -13.94
C GLY A 144 8.11 -3.40 -13.24
N ILE A 145 6.98 -3.41 -12.54
CA ILE A 145 6.45 -2.27 -11.76
C ILE A 145 7.39 -1.92 -10.59
N ALA A 146 7.79 -2.92 -9.80
CA ALA A 146 8.68 -2.72 -8.67
C ALA A 146 10.06 -2.21 -9.11
N SER A 147 10.57 -2.69 -10.25
CA SER A 147 11.82 -2.18 -10.83
C SER A 147 11.69 -0.70 -11.23
N LEU A 148 10.56 -0.28 -11.79
CA LEU A 148 10.31 1.12 -12.13
C LEU A 148 10.29 2.02 -10.87
N ILE A 149 9.60 1.58 -9.83
CA ILE A 149 9.54 2.29 -8.55
C ILE A 149 10.92 2.35 -7.89
N LEU A 150 11.72 1.29 -8.00
CA LEU A 150 13.10 1.28 -7.52
C LEU A 150 14.00 2.24 -8.31
N VAL A 151 13.78 2.40 -9.63
CA VAL A 151 14.45 3.46 -10.41
C VAL A 151 14.11 4.83 -9.86
N LEU A 152 12.83 5.13 -9.62
CA LEU A 152 12.41 6.41 -9.03
C LEU A 152 13.07 6.63 -7.66
N SER A 153 13.15 5.58 -6.85
CA SER A 153 13.80 5.58 -5.53
C SER A 153 15.28 5.96 -5.61
N ILE A 154 16.02 5.34 -6.53
CA ILE A 154 17.44 5.64 -6.78
C ILE A 154 17.60 7.07 -7.30
N LEU A 155 16.76 7.49 -8.24
CA LEU A 155 16.82 8.83 -8.82
C LEU A 155 16.58 9.91 -7.77
N ILE A 156 15.63 9.74 -6.85
CA ILE A 156 15.42 10.68 -5.74
C ILE A 156 16.66 10.76 -4.86
N MET A 157 17.20 9.61 -4.43
CA MET A 157 18.37 9.58 -3.56
C MET A 157 19.63 10.15 -4.22
N MET A 158 19.74 10.03 -5.54
CA MET A 158 20.83 10.61 -6.33
C MET A 158 20.66 12.12 -6.55
N LEU A 159 19.46 12.59 -6.91
CA LEU A 159 19.19 14.00 -7.26
C LEU A 159 19.15 14.91 -6.03
N PHE A 160 18.75 14.37 -4.89
CA PHE A 160 18.67 15.07 -3.61
C PHE A 160 19.73 14.58 -2.62
N ALA A 161 20.81 13.99 -3.13
CA ALA A 161 21.86 13.32 -2.36
C ALA A 161 22.46 14.13 -1.20
N LYS A 162 22.54 15.46 -1.30
CA LYS A 162 23.06 16.30 -0.21
C LYS A 162 22.10 16.50 0.95
N LEU A 163 20.80 16.30 0.71
CA LEU A 163 19.78 16.39 1.74
C LEU A 163 19.75 15.14 2.63
N PHE A 164 20.26 14.02 2.13
CA PHE A 164 20.23 12.73 2.83
C PHE A 164 21.63 12.29 3.29
N THR A 165 21.70 11.81 4.52
CA THR A 165 22.88 11.13 5.06
C THR A 165 23.06 9.76 4.40
N THR A 166 24.25 9.19 4.48
CA THR A 166 24.50 7.82 3.98
C THR A 166 23.57 6.80 4.63
N TYR A 167 23.32 6.92 5.94
CA TYR A 167 22.38 6.04 6.64
C TYR A 167 20.97 6.13 6.05
N GLU A 168 20.43 7.35 5.89
CA GLU A 168 19.07 7.56 5.36
C GLU A 168 18.93 7.02 3.93
N LYS A 169 19.94 7.20 3.07
CA LYS A 169 19.97 6.63 1.72
C LYS A 169 19.97 5.11 1.74
N THR A 170 20.87 4.51 2.52
CA THR A 170 20.98 3.06 2.63
C THR A 170 19.70 2.46 3.18
N TRP A 171 19.15 3.02 4.26
CA TRP A 171 17.91 2.57 4.87
C TRP A 171 16.74 2.61 3.87
N PHE A 172 16.54 3.75 3.19
CA PHE A 172 15.46 3.91 2.21
C PHE A 172 15.59 2.89 1.07
N LEU A 173 16.77 2.79 0.46
CA LEU A 173 17.01 1.84 -0.64
C LEU A 173 16.88 0.39 -0.19
N SER A 174 17.27 0.04 1.04
CA SER A 174 17.07 -1.31 1.58
C SER A 174 15.60 -1.67 1.73
N ILE A 175 14.75 -0.76 2.22
CA ILE A 175 13.31 -0.99 2.28
C ILE A 175 12.71 -1.15 0.87
N MET A 176 13.11 -0.29 -0.08
CA MET A 176 12.59 -0.37 -1.45
C MET A 176 13.02 -1.66 -2.17
N VAL A 177 14.26 -2.11 -1.99
CA VAL A 177 14.71 -3.41 -2.52
C VAL A 177 13.94 -4.57 -1.89
N LEU A 178 13.70 -4.52 -0.58
CA LEU A 178 12.90 -5.54 0.09
C LEU A 178 11.46 -5.57 -0.45
N ALA A 179 10.84 -4.41 -0.67
CA ALA A 179 9.51 -4.30 -1.26
C ALA A 179 9.48 -4.92 -2.66
N THR A 180 10.50 -4.67 -3.49
CA THR A 180 10.65 -5.31 -4.81
C THR A 180 10.75 -6.84 -4.73
N ILE A 181 11.47 -7.38 -3.75
CA ILE A 181 11.60 -8.83 -3.59
C ILE A 181 10.26 -9.43 -3.17
N ILE A 182 9.62 -8.88 -2.13
CA ILE A 182 8.36 -9.40 -1.60
C ILE A 182 7.24 -9.31 -2.64
N SER A 183 7.15 -8.24 -3.44
CA SER A 183 6.11 -8.12 -4.48
C SER A 183 6.20 -9.18 -5.59
N VAL A 184 7.38 -9.75 -5.82
CA VAL A 184 7.57 -10.81 -6.82
C VAL A 184 7.36 -12.19 -6.20
N VAL A 185 7.83 -12.40 -4.98
CA VAL A 185 7.71 -13.69 -4.28
C VAL A 185 6.27 -13.94 -3.81
N PHE A 186 5.59 -12.88 -3.38
CA PHE A 186 4.20 -12.90 -2.91
C PHE A 186 3.38 -11.95 -3.78
N PRO A 187 3.01 -12.37 -5.01
CA PRO A 187 2.12 -11.58 -5.84
C PRO A 187 0.75 -11.48 -5.18
N GLU A 188 0.10 -10.32 -5.33
CA GLU A 188 -1.26 -10.13 -4.83
C GLU A 188 -2.25 -10.84 -5.76
N GLU A 189 -3.24 -11.49 -5.16
CA GLU A 189 -4.35 -12.08 -5.89
C GLU A 189 -5.36 -11.00 -6.33
N SER A 190 -6.26 -11.35 -7.24
CA SER A 190 -7.32 -10.42 -7.63
C SER A 190 -8.38 -10.39 -6.53
N ALA A 191 -8.88 -9.20 -6.19
CA ALA A 191 -9.89 -8.98 -5.17
C ALA A 191 -10.89 -7.93 -5.66
N ASN A 192 -12.16 -8.06 -5.29
CA ASN A 192 -13.24 -7.12 -5.58
C ASN A 192 -13.39 -6.80 -7.09
N GLY A 193 -13.16 -7.79 -7.96
CA GLY A 193 -13.16 -7.61 -9.41
C GLY A 193 -11.97 -6.81 -9.98
N VAL A 194 -10.96 -6.51 -9.15
CA VAL A 194 -9.74 -5.80 -9.53
C VAL A 194 -8.58 -6.76 -9.68
N ASN A 195 -7.86 -6.65 -10.79
CA ASN A 195 -6.70 -7.49 -11.05
C ASN A 195 -5.55 -7.23 -10.06
N GLY A 196 -4.96 -8.29 -9.52
CA GLY A 196 -3.85 -8.24 -8.56
C GLY A 196 -2.64 -7.40 -8.99
N ILE A 197 -2.38 -7.26 -10.31
CA ILE A 197 -1.33 -6.37 -10.84
C ILE A 197 -1.61 -4.90 -10.50
N VAL A 198 -2.87 -4.47 -10.56
CA VAL A 198 -3.29 -3.10 -10.22
C VAL A 198 -3.17 -2.87 -8.72
N ILE A 199 -3.60 -3.86 -7.93
CA ILE A 199 -3.50 -3.82 -6.47
C ILE A 199 -2.04 -3.71 -6.05
N MET A 200 -1.16 -4.53 -6.64
CA MET A 200 0.27 -4.49 -6.39
C MET A 200 0.91 -3.15 -6.75
N LEU A 201 0.50 -2.54 -7.87
CA LEU A 201 0.96 -1.21 -8.25
C LEU A 201 0.62 -0.17 -7.17
N LEU A 202 -0.62 -0.21 -6.66
CA LEU A 202 -1.06 0.70 -5.61
C LEU A 202 -0.28 0.48 -4.31
N TYR A 203 -0.10 -0.77 -3.88
CA TYR A 203 0.68 -1.08 -2.67
C TYR A 203 2.15 -0.68 -2.76
N LEU A 204 2.78 -0.88 -3.92
CA LEU A 204 4.18 -0.48 -4.11
C LEU A 204 4.33 1.05 -4.18
N LEU A 205 3.36 1.74 -4.80
CA LEU A 205 3.34 3.19 -4.85
C LEU A 205 3.10 3.77 -3.45
N ASP A 206 2.16 3.21 -2.71
CA ASP A 206 1.87 3.56 -1.32
C ASP A 206 3.10 3.35 -0.45
N THR A 207 3.73 2.17 -0.53
CA THR A 207 4.98 1.86 0.19
C THR A 207 6.07 2.88 -0.12
N PHE A 208 6.29 3.20 -1.39
CA PHE A 208 7.31 4.17 -1.79
C PHE A 208 7.05 5.58 -1.23
N LEU A 209 5.84 6.09 -1.40
CA LEU A 209 5.47 7.43 -0.98
C LEU A 209 5.49 7.56 0.54
N ASN A 210 4.94 6.58 1.24
CA ASN A 210 4.91 6.57 2.70
C ASN A 210 6.30 6.50 3.30
N ILE A 211 7.15 5.57 2.84
CA ILE A 211 8.53 5.44 3.33
C ILE A 211 9.33 6.72 3.07
N LEU A 212 9.09 7.40 1.94
CA LEU A 212 9.70 8.69 1.66
C LEU A 212 9.16 9.79 2.58
N CYS A 213 7.84 9.87 2.77
CA CYS A 213 7.18 10.83 3.65
C CYS A 213 7.72 10.73 5.08
N GLU A 214 7.72 9.51 5.62
CA GLU A 214 8.21 9.18 6.95
C GLU A 214 9.67 9.55 7.17
N LEU A 215 10.51 9.25 6.18
CA LEU A 215 11.91 9.65 6.22
C LEU A 215 12.04 11.18 6.30
N LEU A 216 11.22 11.93 5.56
CA LEU A 216 11.21 13.40 5.61
C LEU A 216 10.70 13.94 6.96
N ILE A 217 9.71 13.30 7.58
CA ILE A 217 9.23 13.66 8.93
C ILE A 217 10.33 13.42 9.96
N SER A 218 11.04 12.29 9.89
CA SER A 218 12.15 12.00 10.82
C SER A 218 13.25 13.06 10.72
N LYS A 219 13.46 13.60 9.52
CA LYS A 219 14.35 14.72 9.22
C LYS A 219 13.80 16.09 9.61
N GLN A 220 12.57 16.22 10.08
CA GLN A 220 11.92 17.51 10.36
C GLN A 220 11.75 18.39 9.10
N SER A 221 11.72 17.76 7.93
CA SER A 221 11.58 18.46 6.65
C SER A 221 10.12 18.77 6.37
N ARG A 222 9.77 20.06 6.19
CA ARG A 222 8.39 20.47 5.83
C ARG A 222 7.90 19.89 4.50
N TYR A 223 8.78 19.40 3.64
CA TYR A 223 8.39 18.79 2.37
C TYR A 223 7.71 17.43 2.56
N ASN A 224 7.75 16.86 3.76
CA ASN A 224 6.97 15.67 4.10
C ASN A 224 5.49 15.87 3.74
N PHE A 225 4.87 16.99 4.11
CA PHE A 225 3.44 17.23 3.86
C PHE A 225 3.07 17.25 2.38
N LEU A 226 4.01 17.62 1.50
CA LEU A 226 3.76 17.55 0.05
C LEU A 226 3.76 16.08 -0.43
N VAL A 227 4.67 15.26 0.10
CA VAL A 227 4.70 13.82 -0.18
C VAL A 227 3.51 13.13 0.48
N SER A 228 3.12 13.56 1.68
CA SER A 228 1.95 13.08 2.44
C SER A 228 0.67 13.26 1.63
N VAL A 229 0.43 14.43 1.03
CA VAL A 229 -0.72 14.59 0.12
C VAL A 229 -0.75 13.56 -1.02
N LEU A 230 0.41 13.14 -1.54
CA LEU A 230 0.46 12.07 -2.55
C LEU A 230 0.16 10.69 -1.95
N VAL A 231 0.63 10.43 -0.73
CA VAL A 231 0.25 9.24 0.06
C VAL A 231 -1.26 9.18 0.20
N GLU A 232 -1.87 10.23 0.74
CA GLU A 232 -3.31 10.27 1.03
C GLU A 232 -4.14 10.02 -0.24
N ILE A 233 -3.71 10.56 -1.39
CA ILE A 233 -4.38 10.31 -2.68
C ILE A 233 -4.31 8.83 -3.07
N VAL A 234 -3.13 8.20 -2.93
CA VAL A 234 -2.96 6.78 -3.27
C VAL A 234 -3.72 5.88 -2.32
N GLU A 235 -3.78 6.23 -1.03
CA GLU A 235 -4.56 5.51 -0.03
C GLU A 235 -6.07 5.60 -0.33
N ILE A 236 -6.59 6.79 -0.64
CA ILE A 236 -8.00 6.97 -1.06
C ILE A 236 -8.29 6.14 -2.31
N ILE A 237 -7.43 6.20 -3.32
CA ILE A 237 -7.59 5.39 -4.54
C ILE A 237 -7.62 3.90 -4.19
N SER A 238 -6.73 3.45 -3.31
CA SER A 238 -6.67 2.05 -2.86
C SER A 238 -7.95 1.64 -2.15
N CYS A 239 -8.46 2.46 -1.22
CA CYS A 239 -9.71 2.18 -0.51
C CYS A 239 -10.91 2.13 -1.46
N ILE A 240 -10.97 3.03 -2.47
CA ILE A 240 -12.04 3.02 -3.48
C ILE A 240 -11.96 1.79 -4.37
N VAL A 241 -10.76 1.47 -4.86
CA VAL A 241 -10.53 0.36 -5.81
C VAL A 241 -10.83 -0.98 -5.14
N LEU A 242 -10.42 -1.16 -3.89
CA LEU A 242 -10.60 -2.39 -3.13
C LEU A 242 -11.87 -2.40 -2.27
N MET A 243 -12.69 -1.34 -2.34
CA MET A 243 -13.95 -1.18 -1.58
C MET A 243 -13.86 -1.54 -0.08
N TYR A 244 -12.74 -1.25 0.57
CA TYR A 244 -12.47 -1.62 1.96
C TYR A 244 -11.99 -0.43 2.81
N ARG A 245 -12.12 -0.56 4.14
CA ARG A 245 -11.67 0.42 5.14
C ARG A 245 -12.22 1.85 4.96
N PHE A 246 -13.55 1.96 4.87
CA PHE A 246 -14.25 3.25 4.74
C PHE A 246 -13.95 4.26 5.87
N ALA A 247 -13.68 3.78 7.08
CA ALA A 247 -13.26 4.61 8.22
C ALA A 247 -11.95 5.35 7.94
N THR A 248 -10.98 4.58 7.45
CA THR A 248 -9.64 5.06 7.07
C THR A 248 -9.77 6.03 5.89
N MET A 249 -10.53 5.68 4.85
CA MET A 249 -10.80 6.60 3.73
C MET A 249 -11.41 7.94 4.19
N ALA A 250 -12.42 7.91 5.06
CA ALA A 250 -13.05 9.13 5.57
C ALA A 250 -12.08 9.96 6.41
N THR A 251 -11.27 9.30 7.24
CA THR A 251 -10.25 9.97 8.07
C THR A 251 -9.16 10.59 7.18
N THR A 252 -8.69 9.88 6.16
CA THR A 252 -7.73 10.40 5.18
C THR A 252 -8.26 11.64 4.46
N LEU A 253 -9.51 11.58 3.98
CA LEU A 253 -10.11 12.66 3.22
C LEU A 253 -10.41 13.91 4.08
N PHE A 254 -11.03 13.72 5.25
CA PHE A 254 -11.57 14.83 6.05
C PHE A 254 -10.63 15.30 7.17
N PHE A 255 -9.64 14.51 7.55
CA PHE A 255 -8.67 14.88 8.57
C PHE A 255 -7.27 15.03 8.00
N TRP A 256 -6.68 14.00 7.37
CA TRP A 256 -5.27 14.04 6.96
C TRP A 256 -4.98 15.09 5.90
N LEU A 257 -5.74 15.12 4.78
CA LEU A 257 -5.54 16.12 3.73
C LEU A 257 -5.60 17.58 4.26
N PRO A 258 -6.61 17.99 5.04
CA PRO A 258 -6.62 19.31 5.67
C PRO A 258 -5.44 19.54 6.64
N ILE A 259 -5.13 18.55 7.49
CA ILE A 259 -4.07 18.64 8.48
C ILE A 259 -2.70 18.79 7.83
N ASP A 260 -2.42 18.13 6.72
CA ASP A 260 -1.16 18.25 6.00
C ASP A 260 -0.94 19.66 5.45
N ILE A 261 -1.98 20.23 4.85
CA ILE A 261 -1.92 21.59 4.31
C ILE A 261 -1.67 22.60 5.44
N ILE A 262 -2.42 22.50 6.54
CA ILE A 262 -2.29 23.39 7.70
C ILE A 262 -0.92 23.18 8.38
N SER A 263 -0.46 21.94 8.48
CA SER A 263 0.84 21.57 9.05
C SER A 263 1.99 22.11 8.21
N TYR A 264 1.92 22.05 6.88
CA TYR A 264 2.90 22.67 6.00
C TYR A 264 3.06 24.17 6.29
N ILE A 265 1.94 24.88 6.44
CA ILE A 265 1.93 26.32 6.76
C ILE A 265 2.53 26.56 8.15
N ASN A 266 2.10 25.78 9.16
CA ASN A 266 2.56 25.94 10.53
C ASN A 266 4.06 25.63 10.68
N TRP A 267 4.55 24.58 10.06
CA TRP A 267 5.96 24.20 10.04
C TRP A 267 6.79 25.24 9.28
N SER A 268 6.28 25.76 8.17
CA SER A 268 6.96 26.84 7.42
C SER A 268 7.13 28.13 8.23
N LYS A 269 6.30 28.37 9.25
CA LYS A 269 6.44 29.51 10.17
C LYS A 269 7.42 29.28 11.31
N HIS A 270 7.86 28.04 11.55
CA HIS A 270 8.70 27.65 12.69
C HIS A 270 9.97 26.92 12.23
N LYS A 271 10.60 27.48 11.20
CA LYS A 271 11.89 27.00 10.69
C LYS A 271 12.95 27.15 11.78
N ASP A 272 13.92 26.26 11.76
CA ASP A 272 15.12 26.41 12.57
C ASP A 272 15.96 27.60 12.08
N ASP A 273 16.54 28.34 13.02
CA ASP A 273 17.30 29.57 12.74
C ASP A 273 18.69 29.27 12.12
N ALA A 274 19.28 28.10 12.42
CA ALA A 274 20.58 27.67 11.90
C ALA A 274 20.44 26.83 10.62
N GLU A 275 19.45 25.94 10.56
CA GLU A 275 19.19 25.06 9.42
C GLU A 275 17.79 25.26 8.86
N SER A 276 17.61 26.18 7.90
CA SER A 276 16.29 26.56 7.33
C SER A 276 15.47 25.43 6.67
N GLU A 277 16.06 24.25 6.51
CA GLU A 277 15.43 23.02 6.03
C GLU A 277 14.74 22.22 7.15
N LEU A 278 15.14 22.44 8.42
CA LEU A 278 14.59 21.83 9.61
C LEU A 278 13.50 22.70 10.25
N THR A 279 12.69 22.07 11.10
CA THR A 279 11.59 22.72 11.82
C THR A 279 11.72 22.43 13.32
N VAL A 280 11.51 23.45 14.16
CA VAL A 280 11.70 23.33 15.61
C VAL A 280 10.65 22.40 16.25
N VAL A 281 11.12 21.32 16.87
CA VAL A 281 10.29 20.32 17.56
C VAL A 281 10.33 20.45 19.09
N ARG A 282 9.30 19.96 19.78
CA ARG A 282 9.12 20.10 21.25
C ARG A 282 8.53 18.84 21.90
N ARG A 283 8.45 18.85 23.22
CA ARG A 283 7.91 17.77 24.06
C ARG A 283 6.51 18.12 24.59
N LEU A 284 5.64 17.12 24.66
CA LEU A 284 4.32 17.23 25.29
C LEU A 284 4.42 17.36 26.82
N LYS A 285 3.41 17.99 27.46
CA LYS A 285 3.27 18.03 28.93
C LYS A 285 2.41 16.84 29.40
N GLY A 286 2.79 16.20 30.51
CA GLY A 286 2.20 14.93 30.96
C GLY A 286 0.67 14.90 31.19
N TYR A 287 0.02 16.03 31.50
CA TYR A 287 -1.45 16.06 31.64
C TYR A 287 -2.18 15.95 30.29
N GLN A 288 -1.54 16.35 29.20
CA GLN A 288 -2.11 16.29 27.84
C GLN A 288 -2.12 14.84 27.33
N GLU A 289 -1.19 13.99 27.79
CA GLU A 289 -1.12 12.57 27.44
C GLU A 289 -2.38 11.82 27.91
N VAL A 290 -2.83 12.06 29.15
CA VAL A 290 -4.04 11.43 29.72
C VAL A 290 -5.29 11.77 28.91
N LEU A 291 -5.43 13.03 28.48
CA LEU A 291 -6.58 13.47 27.67
C LEU A 291 -6.59 12.82 26.29
N VAL A 292 -5.42 12.65 25.67
CA VAL A 292 -5.30 11.99 24.37
C VAL A 292 -5.68 10.50 24.48
N ILE A 293 -5.21 9.81 25.51
CA ILE A 293 -5.55 8.39 25.75
C ILE A 293 -7.07 8.24 25.93
N LEU A 294 -7.70 9.09 26.75
CA LEU A 294 -9.15 9.07 26.92
C LEU A 294 -9.89 9.33 25.59
N GLY A 295 -9.39 10.28 24.78
CA GLY A 295 -9.94 10.56 23.46
C GLY A 295 -9.86 9.36 22.52
N ILE A 296 -8.73 8.64 22.50
CA ILE A 296 -8.55 7.42 21.70
C ILE A 296 -9.56 6.36 22.13
N ILE A 297 -9.69 6.09 23.44
CA ILE A 297 -10.63 5.09 23.96
C ILE A 297 -12.08 5.43 23.55
N ILE A 298 -12.50 6.68 23.73
CA ILE A 298 -13.84 7.12 23.37
C ILE A 298 -14.08 6.97 21.85
N TRP A 299 -13.12 7.38 21.03
CA TRP A 299 -13.22 7.25 19.57
C TRP A 299 -13.33 5.79 19.14
N THR A 300 -12.46 4.91 19.64
CA THR A 300 -12.46 3.49 19.30
C THR A 300 -13.80 2.84 19.63
N VAL A 301 -14.38 3.13 20.79
CA VAL A 301 -15.69 2.58 21.17
C VAL A 301 -16.80 3.15 20.31
N VAL A 302 -16.86 4.48 20.13
CA VAL A 302 -17.96 5.14 19.41
C VAL A 302 -17.92 4.80 17.92
N VAL A 303 -16.78 4.99 17.27
CA VAL A 303 -16.62 4.72 15.83
C VAL A 303 -16.67 3.23 15.55
N GLY A 304 -16.02 2.40 16.39
CA GLY A 304 -16.12 0.95 16.26
C GLY A 304 -17.56 0.46 16.34
N TYR A 305 -18.36 0.97 17.30
CA TYR A 305 -19.78 0.65 17.40
C TYR A 305 -20.58 1.08 16.16
N PHE A 306 -20.40 2.33 15.70
CA PHE A 306 -21.10 2.84 14.52
C PHE A 306 -20.79 2.04 13.26
N ILE A 307 -19.52 1.69 13.04
CA ILE A 307 -19.08 0.97 11.84
C ILE A 307 -19.45 -0.51 11.93
N SER A 308 -19.37 -1.14 13.09
CA SER A 308 -19.83 -2.53 13.28
C SER A 308 -21.34 -2.71 13.07
N GLY A 309 -22.11 -1.61 13.13
CA GLY A 309 -23.53 -1.61 12.80
C GLY A 309 -23.84 -1.33 11.32
N LEU A 310 -22.81 -1.07 10.51
CA LEU A 310 -22.92 -1.00 9.05
C LEU A 310 -22.52 -2.38 8.51
N ASP A 311 -23.38 -2.99 7.70
CA ASP A 311 -23.12 -4.28 7.05
C ASP A 311 -22.13 -4.07 5.90
N ILE A 312 -20.84 -3.93 6.23
CA ILE A 312 -19.76 -3.64 5.27
C ILE A 312 -19.01 -4.95 4.99
N ALA A 313 -19.56 -5.78 4.11
CA ALA A 313 -18.91 -6.98 3.60
C ALA A 313 -17.58 -6.64 2.89
N THR A 314 -16.53 -7.42 3.16
CA THR A 314 -15.27 -7.35 2.41
C THR A 314 -14.68 -8.75 2.19
N ASP A 315 -14.18 -9.02 0.99
CA ASP A 315 -13.40 -10.21 0.55
C ASP A 315 -12.31 -10.72 1.51
N PHE A 316 -11.83 -9.91 2.45
CA PHE A 316 -10.71 -10.28 3.31
C PHE A 316 -11.12 -11.17 4.50
N TYR A 317 -12.41 -11.27 4.84
CA TYR A 317 -12.85 -11.91 6.09
C TYR A 317 -14.09 -12.80 5.92
N ASN A 318 -13.96 -14.08 6.25
CA ASN A 318 -15.06 -15.07 6.16
C ASN A 318 -15.71 -15.38 7.53
N ASN A 319 -15.53 -14.50 8.54
CA ASN A 319 -15.99 -14.73 9.91
C ASN A 319 -16.41 -13.42 10.61
N GLU A 320 -17.70 -13.31 10.97
CA GLU A 320 -18.30 -12.11 11.61
C GLU A 320 -17.57 -11.66 12.89
N ILE A 321 -17.05 -12.58 13.70
CA ILE A 321 -16.33 -12.25 14.94
C ILE A 321 -14.97 -11.62 14.60
N LEU A 322 -14.30 -12.17 13.58
CA LEU A 322 -13.01 -11.68 13.11
C LEU A 322 -13.18 -10.31 12.44
N GLU A 323 -14.19 -10.16 11.60
CA GLU A 323 -14.55 -8.91 10.94
C GLU A 323 -14.85 -7.80 11.97
N THR A 324 -15.71 -8.10 12.94
CA THR A 324 -16.02 -7.16 14.03
C THR A 324 -14.74 -6.78 14.79
N ALA A 325 -13.89 -7.75 15.15
CA ALA A 325 -12.64 -7.46 15.85
C ALA A 325 -11.72 -6.54 15.03
N ILE A 326 -11.65 -6.74 13.71
CA ILE A 326 -10.83 -5.93 12.82
C ILE A 326 -11.39 -4.52 12.67
N ILE A 327 -12.71 -4.35 12.61
CA ILE A 327 -13.36 -3.03 12.62
C ILE A 327 -12.95 -2.23 13.86
N TYR A 328 -12.92 -2.85 15.04
CA TYR A 328 -12.45 -2.17 16.26
C TYR A 328 -10.94 -1.89 16.25
N ILE A 329 -10.12 -2.78 15.66
CA ILE A 329 -8.67 -2.54 15.49
C ILE A 329 -8.44 -1.36 14.53
N ASP A 330 -9.15 -1.31 13.41
CA ASP A 330 -9.11 -0.21 12.43
C ASP A 330 -9.60 1.11 13.05
N ALA A 331 -10.68 1.08 13.82
CA ALA A 331 -11.16 2.24 14.58
C ALA A 331 -10.12 2.73 15.60
N CYS A 332 -9.37 1.82 16.24
CA CYS A 332 -8.26 2.17 17.11
C CYS A 332 -7.08 2.77 16.33
N ALA A 333 -6.69 2.16 15.21
CA ALA A 333 -5.63 2.67 14.34
C ALA A 333 -5.97 4.08 13.83
N SER A 334 -7.20 4.32 13.37
CA SER A 334 -7.66 5.65 12.94
C SER A 334 -7.58 6.70 14.06
N ALA A 335 -7.99 6.36 15.30
CA ALA A 335 -7.92 7.26 16.44
C ALA A 335 -6.48 7.65 16.79
N VAL A 336 -5.58 6.66 16.79
CA VAL A 336 -4.16 6.84 17.03
C VAL A 336 -3.52 7.64 15.89
N GLY A 337 -3.92 7.42 14.64
CA GLY A 337 -3.54 8.19 13.47
C GLY A 337 -3.94 9.67 13.59
N ILE A 338 -5.17 9.95 14.01
CA ILE A 338 -5.63 11.32 14.28
C ILE A 338 -4.78 11.99 15.37
N ALA A 339 -4.52 11.29 16.47
CA ALA A 339 -3.65 11.78 17.52
C ALA A 339 -2.24 12.08 16.98
N ASN A 340 -1.71 11.20 16.12
CA ASN A 340 -0.43 11.39 15.46
C ASN A 340 -0.41 12.66 14.58
N GLY A 341 -1.41 12.83 13.71
CA GLY A 341 -1.51 14.01 12.85
C GLY A 341 -1.56 15.33 13.64
N LEU A 342 -2.28 15.35 14.77
CA LEU A 342 -2.27 16.49 15.69
C LEU A 342 -0.89 16.70 16.34
N PHE A 343 -0.22 15.62 16.74
CA PHE A 343 1.12 15.71 17.31
C PHE A 343 2.14 16.23 16.30
N ILE A 344 2.09 15.79 15.04
CA ILE A 344 2.89 16.33 13.93
C ILE A 344 2.58 17.81 13.73
N PHE A 345 1.30 18.19 13.66
CA PHE A 345 0.89 19.59 13.50
C PHE A 345 1.50 20.48 14.59
N PHE A 346 1.47 20.02 15.85
CA PHE A 346 2.04 20.73 17.00
C PHE A 346 3.54 20.51 17.22
N ARG A 347 4.21 19.76 16.33
CA ARG A 347 5.66 19.44 16.36
C ARG A 347 6.08 18.73 17.64
N LEU A 348 5.25 17.82 18.12
CA LEU A 348 5.45 17.07 19.35
C LEU A 348 6.18 15.77 19.05
N ARG A 349 7.26 15.49 19.79
CA ARG A 349 8.03 14.25 19.64
C ARG A 349 7.21 13.00 19.93
N GLU A 350 6.23 13.09 20.82
CA GLU A 350 5.35 11.99 21.20
C GLU A 350 4.55 11.41 20.01
N GLN A 351 4.52 12.09 18.86
CA GLN A 351 4.02 11.57 17.57
C GLN A 351 4.59 10.18 17.24
N TRP A 352 5.90 9.97 17.46
CA TRP A 352 6.53 8.68 17.20
C TRP A 352 5.96 7.53 18.06
N ILE A 353 5.42 7.81 19.26
CA ILE A 353 4.79 6.78 20.09
C ILE A 353 3.43 6.40 19.50
N ALA A 354 2.64 7.38 19.08
CA ALA A 354 1.39 7.13 18.38
C ALA A 354 1.65 6.31 17.09
N TRP A 355 2.70 6.64 16.36
CA TRP A 355 3.07 5.91 15.14
C TRP A 355 3.48 4.46 15.36
N TYR A 356 4.20 4.15 16.45
CA TYR A 356 4.46 2.76 16.83
C TYR A 356 3.18 1.94 17.02
N ILE A 357 2.20 2.53 17.69
CA ILE A 357 0.92 1.87 17.98
C ILE A 357 0.14 1.69 16.67
N CYS A 358 0.05 2.73 15.83
CA CYS A 358 -0.63 2.67 14.54
C CYS A 358 -0.03 1.59 13.63
N ALA A 359 1.30 1.62 13.45
CA ALA A 359 2.02 0.65 12.62
C ALA A 359 1.86 -0.80 13.12
N PHE A 360 1.75 -1.01 14.44
CA PHE A 360 1.50 -2.32 15.01
C PHE A 360 0.09 -2.83 14.76
N LEU A 361 -0.93 -1.99 14.96
CA LEU A 361 -2.32 -2.34 14.69
C LEU A 361 -2.50 -2.65 13.20
N GLU A 362 -1.99 -1.80 12.31
CA GLU A 362 -2.06 -2.03 10.86
C GLU A 362 -1.27 -3.25 10.41
N ALA A 363 -0.14 -3.58 11.04
CA ALA A 363 0.59 -4.81 10.76
C ALA A 363 -0.25 -6.06 11.09
N ILE A 364 -1.01 -6.04 12.18
CA ILE A 364 -1.95 -7.13 12.52
C ILE A 364 -3.01 -7.25 11.43
N ILE A 365 -3.65 -6.15 11.03
CA ILE A 365 -4.68 -6.17 9.98
C ILE A 365 -4.09 -6.72 8.67
N ASN A 366 -2.90 -6.27 8.27
CA ASN A 366 -2.27 -6.70 7.03
C ASN A 366 -1.86 -8.18 7.04
N ILE A 367 -1.42 -8.73 8.19
CA ILE A 367 -1.15 -10.17 8.33
C ILE A 367 -2.44 -10.96 8.15
N ILE A 368 -3.53 -10.54 8.79
CA ILE A 368 -4.81 -11.23 8.70
C ILE A 368 -5.37 -11.14 7.27
N SER A 369 -5.20 -9.99 6.62
CA SER A 369 -5.68 -9.72 5.26
C SER A 369 -4.81 -10.33 4.15
N GLY A 370 -3.71 -11.03 4.49
CA GLY A 370 -2.78 -11.58 3.48
C GLY A 370 -1.94 -10.54 2.71
N GLN A 371 -1.96 -9.27 3.12
CA GLN A 371 -1.32 -8.15 2.42
C GLN A 371 0.19 -8.06 2.74
N TYR A 372 0.96 -9.07 2.33
CA TYR A 372 2.36 -9.23 2.74
C TYR A 372 3.30 -8.11 2.29
N VAL A 373 3.06 -7.49 1.13
CA VAL A 373 3.89 -6.38 0.64
C VAL A 373 3.81 -5.18 1.57
N LEU A 374 2.61 -4.89 2.11
CA LEU A 374 2.43 -3.79 3.06
C LEU A 374 3.12 -4.05 4.41
N LEU A 375 3.53 -5.28 4.73
CA LEU A 375 4.35 -5.54 5.92
C LEU A 375 5.76 -4.96 5.78
N VAL A 376 6.28 -4.84 4.55
CA VAL A 376 7.56 -4.15 4.30
C VAL A 376 7.44 -2.67 4.64
N LEU A 377 6.30 -2.06 4.29
CA LEU A 377 5.96 -0.70 4.71
C LEU A 377 5.95 -0.58 6.25
N LYS A 378 5.27 -1.49 6.96
CA LYS A 378 5.23 -1.45 8.44
C LYS A 378 6.60 -1.67 9.08
N LEU A 379 7.44 -2.53 8.52
CA LEU A 379 8.84 -2.68 8.95
C LEU A 379 9.60 -1.36 8.79
N GLY A 380 9.41 -0.67 7.67
CA GLY A 380 9.94 0.67 7.47
C GLY A 380 9.43 1.65 8.52
N TYR A 381 8.14 1.66 8.84
CA TYR A 381 7.56 2.50 9.89
C TYR A 381 8.22 2.26 11.24
N PHE A 382 8.34 1.00 11.69
CA PHE A 382 8.96 0.70 12.98
C PHE A 382 10.41 1.21 13.08
N THR A 383 11.20 0.95 12.04
CA THR A 383 12.61 1.33 12.02
C THR A 383 12.81 2.84 11.88
N ASN A 384 12.03 3.52 11.03
CA ASN A 384 12.06 4.97 10.91
C ASN A 384 11.52 5.69 12.15
N THR A 385 10.49 5.13 12.79
CA THR A 385 9.93 5.70 14.03
C THR A 385 10.99 5.69 15.14
N THR A 386 11.77 4.62 15.24
CA THR A 386 12.94 4.56 16.14
C THR A 386 13.92 5.69 15.82
N TYR A 387 14.28 5.82 14.54
CA TYR A 387 15.24 6.81 14.06
C TYR A 387 14.76 8.24 14.33
N GLY A 388 13.50 8.54 14.00
CA GLY A 388 12.84 9.82 14.22
C GLY A 388 12.78 10.19 15.70
N TYR A 389 12.38 9.25 16.57
CA TYR A 389 12.34 9.49 18.01
C TYR A 389 13.71 9.85 18.59
N ILE A 390 14.76 9.11 18.20
CA ILE A 390 16.14 9.39 18.61
C ILE A 390 16.59 10.76 18.11
N LYS A 391 16.35 11.06 16.83
CA LYS A 391 16.79 12.30 16.18
C LYS A 391 16.11 13.54 16.76
N TRP A 392 14.79 13.49 16.94
CA TRP A 392 14.03 14.57 17.56
C TRP A 392 14.42 14.75 19.04
N SER A 393 14.68 13.65 19.76
CA SER A 393 15.17 13.74 21.14
C SER A 393 16.54 14.44 21.24
N LYS A 394 17.48 14.07 20.35
CA LYS A 394 18.81 14.71 20.30
C LYS A 394 18.70 16.20 19.97
N TYR A 395 17.84 16.55 19.01
CA TYR A 395 17.59 17.94 18.62
C TYR A 395 17.05 18.77 19.79
N ILE A 396 16.03 18.25 20.50
CA ILE A 396 15.43 18.93 21.68
C ILE A 396 16.48 19.14 22.78
N GLN A 397 17.32 18.13 23.04
CA GLN A 397 18.37 18.23 24.05
C GLN A 397 19.44 19.27 23.70
N ALA A 398 19.87 19.35 22.43
CA ALA A 398 20.86 20.32 21.97
C ALA A 398 20.34 21.76 22.16
N HIS A 399 19.12 22.05 21.68
CA HIS A 399 18.53 23.39 21.76
C HIS A 399 18.13 23.79 23.19
N SER A 400 17.82 22.82 24.05
CA SER A 400 17.60 23.09 25.48
C SER A 400 18.90 23.47 26.20
N LYS A 401 20.05 22.94 25.77
CA LYS A 401 21.37 23.27 26.33
C LYS A 401 21.89 24.62 25.82
N GLU A 402 21.62 24.97 24.57
CA GLU A 402 21.99 26.28 24.00
C GLU A 402 21.20 27.46 24.58
N LYS A 403 20.01 27.22 25.15
CA LYS A 403 19.27 28.25 25.91
C LYS A 403 19.79 28.45 27.35
N GLN A 404 20.67 27.58 27.86
CA GLN A 404 21.20 27.67 29.22
C GLN A 404 22.47 28.53 29.43
N PRO A 405 23.29 28.98 28.44
CA PRO A 405 24.48 29.79 28.68
C PRO A 405 24.28 31.28 28.34
N GLN A 406 23.18 31.89 28.81
CA GLN A 406 23.04 33.36 28.85
C GLN A 406 22.61 33.88 30.24
N ILE A 407 22.72 33.05 31.28
CA ILE A 407 22.63 33.47 32.67
C ILE A 407 23.94 33.05 33.34
N SER A 408 24.98 33.86 33.17
CA SER A 408 26.17 33.86 34.00
C SER A 408 26.50 35.29 34.40
#